data_AF-A0A8C7YHE3-F1
#
_entry.id   AF-A0A8C7YHE3-F1
#
_cell.length_a   1.000
_cell.length_b   1.000
_cell.length_c   1.000
_cell.angle_alpha   90.00
_cell.angle_beta   90.00
_cell.angle_gamma   90.00
#
_symmetry.space_group_name_H-M   'P 1'
#
loop_
_entity.id
_entity.type
_entity.pdbx_description
1 polymer ?
#
loop_
_entity_poly.entity_id
_entity_poly.type
_entity_poly.pdbx_seq_one_letter_code
_entity_poly.pdbx_strand_id
1 'polypeptide(L)'
;VISSDPRALRDFYPKGPNLTSEKQLLGALQEVLEKLQAKRLPSWEKKFGQVPMCDVGEQCAVRKGARIGKMCDCPRGAFCNFFLLKCL
;
A
#
# COMPACT_ATOMS: atom_id res chain seq x y z
N VAL A 1 -55.22 23.27 31.99
CA VAL A 1 -53.90 23.40 32.65
C VAL A 1 -53.15 22.12 32.32
N ILE A 2 -52.24 22.15 31.33
CA ILE A 2 -51.44 20.98 30.99
C ILE A 2 -50.19 21.06 31.88
N SER A 3 -50.08 20.16 32.84
CA SER A 3 -48.95 20.07 33.76
C SER A 3 -47.70 19.63 33.00
N SER A 4 -46.83 20.58 32.67
CA SER A 4 -45.50 20.30 32.14
C SER A 4 -44.58 19.86 33.29
N ASP A 5 -44.65 18.58 33.64
CA ASP A 5 -43.70 17.98 34.59
C ASP A 5 -42.32 17.87 33.91
N PRO A 6 -41.30 18.62 34.37
CA PRO A 6 -39.97 18.64 33.73
C PRO A 6 -39.21 17.32 33.87
N ARG A 7 -39.74 16.35 34.64
CA ARG A 7 -39.12 15.02 34.81
C ARG A 7 -39.31 14.15 33.57
N ALA A 8 -40.49 14.20 32.92
CA ALA A 8 -40.78 13.39 31.74
C ALA A 8 -39.90 13.75 30.53
N LEU A 9 -39.47 15.01 30.42
CA LEU A 9 -38.58 15.46 29.34
C LEU A 9 -37.15 14.92 29.47
N ARG A 10 -36.72 14.55 30.69
CA ARG A 10 -35.38 14.01 30.94
C ARG A 10 -35.23 12.55 30.51
N ASP A 11 -36.33 11.82 30.39
CA ASP A 11 -36.32 10.41 29.98
C ASP A 11 -36.23 10.24 28.45
N PHE A 12 -36.58 11.28 27.67
CA PHE A 12 -36.47 11.27 26.21
C PHE A 12 -35.10 11.71 25.69
N TYR A 13 -34.27 12.35 26.51
CA TYR A 13 -32.91 12.73 26.11
C TYR A 13 -31.97 11.57 26.42
N PRO A 14 -31.37 10.91 25.40
CA PRO A 14 -30.32 9.95 25.62
C PRO A 14 -29.25 10.62 26.48
N LYS A 15 -28.89 9.99 27.61
CA LYS A 15 -27.69 10.38 28.35
C LYS A 15 -26.56 10.44 27.33
N GLY A 16 -26.00 11.64 27.15
CA GLY A 16 -24.95 11.90 26.17
C GLY A 16 -23.84 10.84 26.28
N PRO A 17 -23.14 10.57 25.16
CA PRO A 17 -22.17 9.49 25.09
C PRO A 17 -21.23 9.59 26.28
N ASN A 18 -21.09 8.49 27.02
CA ASN A 18 -20.21 8.41 28.17
C ASN A 18 -18.79 8.70 27.65
N LEU A 19 -18.23 9.88 27.94
CA LEU A 19 -16.96 10.36 27.35
C LEU A 19 -15.80 9.37 27.53
N THR A 20 -15.88 8.49 28.54
CA THR A 20 -14.94 7.39 28.75
C THR A 20 -14.99 6.36 27.62
N SER A 21 -16.19 5.96 27.19
CA SER A 21 -16.42 5.04 26.08
C SER A 21 -15.97 5.62 24.74
N GLU A 22 -16.16 6.92 24.52
CA GLU A 22 -15.75 7.58 23.26
C GLU A 22 -14.21 7.63 23.14
N LYS A 23 -13.51 7.98 24.23
CA LYS A 23 -12.04 7.95 24.27
C LYS A 23 -11.48 6.54 24.09
N GLN A 24 -12.13 5.53 24.67
CA GLN A 24 -11.74 4.13 24.48
C GLN A 24 -11.95 3.68 23.03
N LEU A 25 -13.05 4.10 22.39
CA LEU A 25 -13.35 3.77 21.00
C LEU A 25 -12.33 4.42 20.04
N LEU A 26 -12.00 5.69 20.27
CA LEU A 26 -10.98 6.41 19.49
C LEU A 26 -9.59 5.78 19.66
N GLY A 27 -9.24 5.34 20.88
CA GLY A 27 -8.00 4.63 21.13
C GLY A 27 -7.92 3.28 20.39
N ALA A 28 -9.01 2.50 20.42
CA ALA A 28 -9.08 1.23 19.71
C ALA A 28 -8.98 1.40 18.19
N LEU A 29 -9.59 2.46 17.64
CA LEU A 29 -9.49 2.78 16.22
C LEU A 29 -8.06 3.17 15.82
N GLN A 30 -7.40 3.98 16.64
CA GLN A 30 -6.01 4.40 16.42
C GLN A 30 -5.06 3.18 16.41
N GLU A 31 -5.22 2.26 17.37
CA GLU A 31 -4.41 1.04 17.45
C GLU A 31 -4.59 0.14 16.21
N VAL A 32 -5.82 0.04 15.69
CA VAL A 32 -6.10 -0.72 14.45
C VAL A 32 -5.46 -0.05 13.24
N LEU A 33 -5.51 1.29 13.14
CA LEU A 33 -4.88 2.04 12.06
C LEU A 33 -3.36 1.86 12.06
N GLU A 34 -2.72 1.92 13.23
CA GLU A 34 -1.27 1.70 13.36
C GLU A 34 -0.87 0.27 12.97
N LYS A 35 -1.65 -0.73 13.42
CA LYS A 35 -1.43 -2.13 13.04
C LYS A 35 -1.66 -2.38 11.55
N LEU A 36 -2.62 -1.69 10.92
CA LEU A 36 -2.85 -1.76 9.48
C LEU A 36 -1.75 -1.06 8.69
N GLN A 37 -1.24 0.07 9.18
CA GLN A 37 -0.12 0.78 8.56
C GLN A 37 1.19 -0.02 8.65
N ALA A 38 1.44 -0.70 9.77
CA ALA A 38 2.58 -1.61 9.92
C ALA A 38 2.45 -2.88 9.06
N LYS A 39 1.22 -3.32 8.78
CA LYS A 39 0.90 -4.42 7.85
C LYS A 39 0.78 -3.97 6.39
N ARG A 40 0.86 -2.67 6.11
CA ARG A 40 0.94 -2.16 4.74
C ARG A 40 2.23 -2.73 4.17
N LEU A 41 2.06 -3.74 3.31
CA LEU A 41 3.11 -4.57 2.76
C LEU A 41 4.30 -3.69 2.40
N PRO A 42 5.53 -4.09 2.76
CA PRO A 42 6.71 -3.32 2.39
C PRO A 42 6.66 -3.10 0.88
N SER A 43 7.17 -1.96 0.42
CA SER A 43 7.38 -1.59 -0.99
C SER A 43 8.00 -2.69 -1.90
N TRP A 44 8.41 -3.80 -1.30
CA TRP A 44 8.76 -5.11 -1.87
C TRP A 44 7.85 -5.64 -2.98
N GLU A 45 6.54 -5.33 -3.01
CA GLU A 45 5.65 -5.84 -4.08
C GLU A 45 6.13 -5.46 -5.49
N LYS A 46 6.96 -4.42 -5.64
CA LYS A 46 7.47 -3.96 -6.94
C LYS A 46 8.79 -4.62 -7.39
N LYS A 47 9.39 -5.52 -6.61
CA LYS A 47 10.69 -6.13 -6.97
C LYS A 47 10.61 -7.44 -7.75
N PHE A 48 9.41 -7.94 -8.07
CA PHE A 48 9.28 -9.07 -8.99
C PHE A 48 9.19 -8.55 -10.42
N GLY A 49 10.26 -8.78 -11.20
CA GLY A 49 10.33 -8.42 -12.62
C GLY A 49 10.86 -7.01 -12.91
N GLN A 50 11.15 -6.20 -11.89
CA GLN A 50 11.86 -4.93 -12.08
C GLN A 50 13.36 -5.20 -12.16
N VAL A 51 13.95 -4.83 -13.28
CA VAL A 51 15.38 -4.94 -13.56
C VAL A 51 16.01 -3.54 -13.60
N PRO A 52 17.32 -3.38 -13.30
CA PRO A 52 18.03 -2.10 -13.42
C PRO A 52 18.04 -1.60 -14.88
N MET A 53 18.45 -0.35 -15.10
CA MET A 53 18.73 0.15 -16.46
C MET A 53 20.14 -0.26 -16.89
N CYS A 54 20.35 -0.55 -18.18
CA CYS A 54 21.67 -0.75 -18.79
C CYS A 54 22.11 0.48 -19.58
N ASP A 55 23.40 0.54 -19.85
CA ASP A 55 23.98 1.43 -20.85
C ASP A 55 23.91 0.80 -22.27
N VAL A 56 24.09 1.64 -23.29
CA VAL A 56 24.16 1.17 -24.69
C VAL A 56 25.40 0.29 -24.86
N GLY A 57 25.23 -0.89 -25.47
CA GLY A 57 26.30 -1.88 -25.65
C GLY A 57 26.51 -2.85 -24.48
N GLU A 58 25.87 -2.64 -23.34
CA GLU A 58 25.92 -3.56 -22.19
C GLU A 58 25.06 -4.80 -22.39
N GLN A 59 25.34 -5.85 -21.59
CA GLN A 59 24.65 -7.12 -21.65
C GLN A 59 23.25 -7.02 -21.01
N CYS A 60 22.21 -7.10 -21.84
CA CYS A 60 20.82 -6.93 -21.43
C CYS A 60 20.08 -8.24 -21.11
N ALA A 61 20.62 -9.36 -21.55
CA ALA A 61 20.03 -10.67 -21.31
C ALA A 61 21.11 -11.77 -21.17
N VAL A 62 20.71 -12.90 -20.61
CA VAL A 62 21.54 -14.11 -20.51
C VAL A 62 20.75 -15.29 -21.05
N ARG A 63 21.44 -16.14 -21.81
CA ARG A 63 20.87 -17.38 -22.34
C ARG A 63 21.35 -18.56 -21.53
N LYS A 64 20.41 -19.38 -21.04
CA LYS A 64 20.70 -20.67 -20.40
C LYS A 64 19.90 -21.75 -21.13
N GLY A 65 20.54 -22.39 -22.11
CA GLY A 65 19.90 -23.34 -23.03
C GLY A 65 18.84 -22.65 -23.91
N ALA A 66 17.61 -23.15 -23.88
CA ALA A 66 16.48 -22.56 -24.61
C ALA A 66 15.87 -21.33 -23.91
N ARG A 67 16.23 -21.06 -22.65
CA ARG A 67 15.65 -19.96 -21.86
C ARG A 67 16.51 -18.71 -21.98
N ILE A 68 15.84 -17.56 -22.02
CA ILE A 68 16.47 -16.23 -22.02
C ILE A 68 15.93 -15.45 -20.81
N GLY A 69 16.85 -14.97 -19.96
CA GLY A 69 16.54 -14.12 -18.82
C GLY A 69 17.00 -12.69 -19.08
N LYS A 70 16.14 -11.70 -18.79
CA LYS A 70 16.45 -10.28 -18.88
C LYS A 70 17.23 -9.84 -17.62
N MET A 71 18.30 -9.08 -17.81
CA MET A 71 19.12 -8.56 -16.70
C MET A 71 18.87 -7.09 -16.40
N CYS A 72 18.50 -6.30 -17.42
CA CYS A 72 18.27 -4.87 -17.31
C CYS A 72 17.36 -4.36 -18.44
N ASP A 73 16.90 -3.12 -18.32
CA ASP A 73 16.16 -2.37 -19.33
C ASP A 73 17.10 -1.48 -20.15
N CYS A 74 17.01 -1.58 -21.48
CA CYS A 74 17.78 -0.71 -22.38
C CYS A 74 17.23 0.72 -22.37
N PRO A 75 18.07 1.74 -22.58
CA PRO A 75 17.64 3.13 -22.62
C PRO A 75 16.76 3.39 -23.86
N ARG A 76 15.96 4.47 -23.81
CA ARG A 76 15.10 4.85 -24.93
C ARG A 76 15.94 5.04 -26.20
N GLY A 77 15.54 4.35 -27.28
CA GLY A 77 16.26 4.38 -28.56
C GLY A 77 17.17 3.16 -28.78
N ALA A 78 17.44 2.37 -27.75
CA ALA A 78 18.10 1.08 -27.85
C ALA A 78 17.15 -0.06 -27.44
N PHE A 79 17.32 -1.23 -28.04
CA PHE A 79 16.58 -2.44 -27.71
C PHE A 79 17.53 -3.59 -27.37
N CYS A 80 17.05 -4.52 -26.55
CA CYS A 80 17.83 -5.70 -26.23
C CYS A 80 17.83 -6.66 -27.42
N ASN A 81 18.96 -6.80 -28.11
CA ASN A 81 19.13 -7.77 -29.17
C ASN A 81 19.36 -9.16 -28.55
N PHE A 82 18.42 -10.08 -28.72
CA PHE A 82 18.51 -11.42 -28.10
C PHE A 82 19.50 -12.39 -28.76
N PHE A 83 20.03 -12.07 -29.94
CA PHE A 83 21.12 -12.83 -30.56
C PHE A 83 22.47 -12.45 -29.94
N LEU A 84 22.71 -11.15 -29.77
CA LEU A 84 23.95 -10.60 -29.20
C LEU A 84 23.89 -10.44 -27.67
N LEU A 85 22.70 -10.51 -27.11
CA LEU A 85 22.37 -10.28 -25.71
C LEU A 85 22.77 -8.88 -25.20
N LYS A 86 22.79 -7.88 -26.09
CA LYS A 86 23.23 -6.50 -25.80
C LYS A 86 22.21 -5.45 -26.19
N CYS A 87 22.26 -4.27 -25.54
CA CYS A 87 21.47 -3.11 -25.93
C CYS A 87 22.05 -2.44 -27.19
N LEU A 88 21.27 -2.36 -28.27
CA LEU A 88 21.62 -1.72 -29.55
C LEU A 88 20.61 -0.66 -29.96
#